data_AF-A0A9J7IT17-F1
#
_entry.id   AF-A0A9J7IT17-F1
#
_cell.length_a   1.000
_cell.length_b   1.000
_cell.length_c   1.000
_cell.angle_alpha   90.00
_cell.angle_beta   90.00
_cell.angle_gamma   90.00
#
_symmetry.space_group_name_H-M   'P 1'
#
loop_
_entity.id
_entity.type
_entity.pdbx_description
1 polymer ?
#
loop_
_entity_poly.entity_id
_entity_poly.type
_entity_poly.pdbx_seq_one_letter_code
_entity_poly.pdbx_strand_id
1 'polypeptide(L)'
;MCLLSIIFLIPYILMIKSGQAPMHLLVTRVGPCHNQEKNIFKVSEFSVTTQKYGSKLSGMLHISENIGNGWKIKATMNKCADIRNTDSCDFFKSFFVINNGCSSTDNESDLYSTFFNYTMPKIKCPLRAGTYKLLNYPFHSDDNYVTAFESKTTTSEFGYTCRLDGFSVYKKKLKKIFCAETYLEVLYRRHHDWSKITNIQPGTDQPDNSREFVDESK
;
A
#
# COMPACT_ATOMS: atom_id res chain seq x y z
N MET A 1 -16.16 47.03 -22.64
CA MET A 1 -15.76 47.18 -21.22
C MET A 1 -16.57 46.22 -20.38
N CYS A 2 -15.90 45.54 -19.44
CA CYS A 2 -16.46 44.78 -18.31
C CYS A 2 -17.27 43.51 -18.60
N LEU A 3 -16.61 42.46 -19.12
CA LEU A 3 -17.04 41.07 -18.88
C LEU A 3 -15.89 40.05 -19.01
N LEU A 4 -14.66 40.47 -18.71
CA LEU A 4 -13.45 39.63 -18.78
C LEU A 4 -12.66 39.58 -17.46
N SER A 5 -13.18 40.18 -16.37
CA SER A 5 -12.46 40.31 -15.10
C SER A 5 -12.84 39.28 -14.03
N ILE A 6 -13.73 38.32 -14.31
CA ILE A 6 -14.14 37.29 -13.32
C ILE A 6 -13.51 35.92 -13.61
N ILE A 7 -12.97 35.69 -14.81
CA ILE A 7 -12.38 34.38 -15.19
C ILE A 7 -10.93 34.21 -14.69
N PHE A 8 -10.27 35.28 -14.23
CA PHE A 8 -8.87 35.21 -13.77
C PHE A 8 -8.67 35.12 -12.25
N LEU A 9 -9.73 35.16 -11.43
CA LEU A 9 -9.61 35.16 -9.96
C LEU A 9 -10.03 33.86 -9.27
N ILE A 10 -10.61 32.89 -9.98
CA ILE A 10 -10.95 31.58 -9.41
C ILE A 10 -9.73 30.61 -9.30
N PRO A 11 -8.68 30.65 -10.16
CA PRO A 11 -7.52 29.78 -9.95
C PRO A 11 -6.56 30.27 -8.85
N TYR A 12 -6.75 31.48 -8.29
CA TYR A 12 -5.81 32.07 -7.31
C TYR A 12 -6.18 31.84 -5.84
N ILE A 13 -7.37 31.31 -5.51
CA ILE A 13 -7.81 31.12 -4.11
C ILE A 13 -7.75 29.66 -3.63
N LEU A 14 -7.45 28.68 -4.50
CA LEU A 14 -7.32 27.27 -4.11
C LEU A 14 -5.96 26.62 -4.40
N MET A 15 -4.94 27.42 -4.73
CA MET A 15 -3.54 27.02 -4.52
C MET A 15 -3.15 27.31 -3.06
N ILE A 16 -3.80 26.62 -2.13
CA ILE A 16 -3.15 26.41 -0.82
C ILE A 16 -2.00 25.45 -1.12
N LYS A 17 -0.83 26.02 -1.33
CA LYS A 17 0.47 25.35 -1.25
C LYS A 17 0.48 24.52 0.04
N SER A 18 0.13 23.25 -0.02
CA SER A 18 0.47 22.34 1.05
C SER A 18 1.99 22.19 1.00
N GLY A 19 2.70 22.91 1.89
CA GLY A 19 4.15 22.82 2.05
C GLY A 19 4.60 21.49 2.66
N GLN A 20 3.97 20.38 2.31
CA GLN A 20 4.22 19.05 2.86
C GLN A 20 4.90 18.15 1.82
N ALA A 21 5.99 17.53 2.25
CA ALA A 21 6.96 16.72 1.51
C ALA A 21 6.42 15.29 1.24
N PRO A 22 7.13 14.42 0.47
CA PRO A 22 6.68 13.04 0.26
C PRO A 22 6.48 12.32 1.59
N MET A 23 5.31 11.71 1.71
CA MET A 23 4.91 10.88 2.84
C MET A 23 5.37 9.46 2.58
N HIS A 24 6.21 8.91 3.46
CA HIS A 24 6.55 7.49 3.37
C HIS A 24 5.54 6.68 4.16
N LEU A 25 4.95 5.66 3.52
CA LEU A 25 4.13 4.68 4.22
C LEU A 25 5.05 3.58 4.78
N LEU A 26 5.00 3.41 6.10
CA LEU A 26 5.63 2.31 6.79
C LEU A 26 4.62 1.19 6.99
N VAL A 27 4.95 -0.01 6.51
CA VAL A 27 4.17 -1.19 6.87
C VAL A 27 4.51 -1.55 8.32
N THR A 28 3.52 -1.55 9.19
CA THR A 28 3.69 -1.93 10.60
C THR A 28 3.20 -3.34 10.86
N ARG A 29 2.20 -3.80 10.09
CA ARG A 29 1.59 -5.12 10.25
C ARG A 29 0.99 -5.63 8.95
N VAL A 30 1.16 -6.92 8.68
CA VAL A 30 0.45 -7.64 7.61
C VAL A 30 0.06 -9.00 8.14
N GLY A 31 -1.23 -9.33 8.09
CA GLY A 31 -1.71 -10.57 8.66
C GLY A 31 -3.13 -10.94 8.29
N PRO A 32 -3.65 -12.01 8.90
CA PRO A 32 -5.01 -12.46 8.66
C PRO A 32 -6.06 -11.52 9.26
N CYS A 33 -7.16 -11.27 8.54
CA CYS A 33 -8.38 -10.69 9.11
C CYS A 33 -8.97 -11.57 10.23
N HIS A 34 -9.79 -10.99 11.09
CA HIS A 34 -10.55 -11.75 12.10
C HIS A 34 -11.46 -12.83 11.44
N ASN A 35 -11.61 -14.01 12.09
CA ASN A 35 -12.41 -15.16 11.62
C ASN A 35 -11.98 -15.83 10.30
N GLN A 36 -10.74 -16.33 10.22
CA GLN A 36 -10.22 -17.03 9.03
C GLN A 36 -10.46 -18.54 8.96
N GLU A 37 -10.99 -19.16 10.01
CA GLU A 37 -10.95 -20.63 10.14
C GLU A 37 -11.58 -21.36 8.94
N LYS A 38 -12.56 -20.73 8.29
CA LYS A 38 -13.32 -21.25 7.14
C LYS A 38 -12.75 -20.86 5.77
N ASN A 39 -11.71 -20.04 5.72
CA ASN A 39 -11.11 -19.61 4.45
C ASN A 39 -10.22 -20.72 3.88
N ILE A 40 -10.26 -20.84 2.56
CA ILE A 40 -9.46 -21.79 1.79
C ILE A 40 -7.99 -21.37 1.76
N PHE A 41 -7.77 -20.06 1.60
CA PHE A 41 -6.47 -19.44 1.64
C PHE A 41 -6.30 -18.81 3.02
N LYS A 42 -5.37 -19.35 3.79
CA LYS A 42 -4.97 -18.85 5.11
C LYS A 42 -3.60 -18.20 5.01
N VAL A 43 -3.44 -17.09 5.71
CA VAL A 43 -2.20 -16.32 5.75
C VAL A 43 -1.77 -16.19 7.20
N SER A 44 -0.51 -16.49 7.49
CA SER A 44 0.06 -16.22 8.80
C SER A 44 0.28 -14.73 8.99
N GLU A 45 0.48 -14.28 10.23
CA GLU A 45 1.12 -12.99 10.44
C GLU A 45 2.47 -12.97 9.71
N PHE A 46 2.75 -11.91 8.96
CA PHE A 46 4.02 -11.75 8.26
C PHE A 46 5.01 -11.00 9.15
N SER A 47 6.26 -11.44 9.07
CA SER A 47 7.38 -10.65 9.54
C SER A 47 7.62 -9.49 8.57
N VAL A 48 7.60 -8.28 9.11
CA VAL A 48 7.92 -7.06 8.39
C VAL A 48 9.33 -6.63 8.78
N THR A 49 10.23 -6.57 7.80
CA THR A 49 11.58 -6.01 7.99
C THR A 49 11.67 -4.68 7.27
N THR A 50 11.80 -3.60 8.02
CA THR A 50 11.89 -2.25 7.47
C THR A 50 13.34 -1.82 7.31
N GLN A 51 13.67 -1.30 6.14
CA GLN A 51 14.91 -0.59 5.82
C GLN A 51 14.58 0.89 5.53
N LYS A 52 15.60 1.74 5.37
CA LYS A 52 15.49 3.22 5.33
C LYS A 52 14.38 3.79 4.42
N TYR A 53 14.02 3.09 3.34
CA TYR A 53 13.00 3.51 2.37
C TYR A 53 12.07 2.39 1.90
N GLY A 54 12.05 1.23 2.56
CA GLY A 54 11.22 0.13 2.09
C GLY A 54 11.05 -0.97 3.12
N SER A 55 9.95 -1.71 3.00
CA SER A 55 9.65 -2.85 3.86
C SER A 55 9.76 -4.15 3.06
N LYS A 56 10.22 -5.21 3.71
CA LYS A 56 10.24 -6.56 3.17
C LYS A 56 9.32 -7.45 3.98
N LEU A 57 8.54 -8.28 3.30
CA LEU A 57 7.57 -9.17 3.91
C LEU A 57 8.03 -10.62 3.79
N SER A 58 7.97 -11.36 4.89
CA SER A 58 8.20 -12.80 4.92
C SER A 58 7.14 -13.48 5.77
N GLY A 59 6.66 -14.64 5.34
CA GLY A 59 5.59 -15.33 6.06
C GLY A 59 5.15 -16.64 5.41
N MET A 60 4.06 -17.21 5.91
CA MET A 60 3.53 -18.49 5.46
C MET A 60 2.13 -18.32 4.89
N LEU A 61 1.88 -18.99 3.77
CA LEU A 61 0.60 -19.06 3.08
C LEU A 61 0.19 -20.53 3.05
N HIS A 62 -1.08 -20.80 3.31
CA HIS A 62 -1.63 -22.15 3.26
C HIS A 62 -2.91 -22.16 2.43
N ILE A 63 -2.90 -22.94 1.37
CA ILE A 63 -4.04 -23.10 0.47
C ILE A 63 -4.58 -24.52 0.70
N SER A 64 -5.80 -24.64 1.20
CA SER A 64 -6.38 -25.94 1.59
C SER A 64 -6.96 -26.74 0.41
N GLU A 65 -7.41 -26.07 -0.65
CA GLU A 65 -7.97 -26.69 -1.86
C GLU A 65 -7.49 -25.97 -3.12
N ASN A 66 -7.49 -26.67 -4.27
CA ASN A 66 -7.11 -26.08 -5.54
C ASN A 66 -8.10 -24.97 -5.92
N ILE A 67 -7.59 -23.79 -6.29
CA ILE A 67 -8.38 -22.67 -6.77
C ILE A 67 -8.16 -22.53 -8.27
N GLY A 68 -9.25 -22.69 -9.03
CA GLY A 68 -9.25 -22.52 -10.48
C GLY A 68 -9.07 -21.06 -10.91
N ASN A 69 -9.12 -20.83 -12.21
CA ASN A 69 -8.95 -19.50 -12.78
C ASN A 69 -10.17 -18.59 -12.51
N GLY A 70 -9.99 -17.27 -12.65
CA GLY A 70 -11.06 -16.29 -12.51
C GLY A 70 -11.35 -15.83 -11.09
N TRP A 71 -10.40 -16.03 -10.18
CA TRP A 71 -10.48 -15.43 -8.84
C TRP A 71 -10.23 -13.92 -8.89
N LYS A 72 -10.72 -13.20 -7.89
CA LYS A 72 -10.67 -11.74 -7.80
C LYS A 72 -10.12 -11.31 -6.45
N ILE A 73 -9.44 -10.17 -6.41
CA ILE A 73 -9.02 -9.51 -5.15
C ILE A 73 -9.55 -8.09 -5.13
N LYS A 74 -10.30 -7.76 -4.08
CA LYS A 74 -10.77 -6.42 -3.79
C LYS A 74 -9.96 -5.84 -2.64
N ALA A 75 -9.42 -4.63 -2.82
CA ALA A 75 -8.83 -3.84 -1.75
C ALA A 75 -9.88 -2.87 -1.19
N THR A 76 -9.94 -2.77 0.12
CA THR A 76 -10.72 -1.76 0.86
C THR A 76 -9.75 -1.01 1.77
N MET A 77 -9.60 0.29 1.55
CA MET A 77 -8.73 1.15 2.33
C MET A 77 -9.56 2.04 3.24
N ASN A 78 -9.17 2.10 4.50
CA ASN A 78 -9.70 3.04 5.48
C ASN A 78 -8.57 3.98 5.91
N LYS A 79 -8.92 5.23 6.21
CA LYS A 79 -8.03 6.25 6.72
C LYS A 79 -8.29 6.42 8.20
N CYS A 80 -7.24 6.41 9.01
CA CYS A 80 -7.33 6.45 10.46
C CYS A 80 -6.75 7.74 11.00
N ALA A 81 -7.50 8.44 11.85
CA ALA A 81 -6.99 9.61 12.55
C ALA A 81 -5.87 9.22 13.54
N ASP A 82 -6.00 8.08 14.20
CA ASP A 82 -4.95 7.42 14.98
C ASP A 82 -4.92 5.93 14.61
N ILE A 83 -3.84 5.46 13.99
CA ILE A 83 -3.71 4.06 13.52
C ILE A 83 -3.72 3.05 14.68
N ARG A 84 -3.44 3.49 15.91
CA ARG A 84 -3.51 2.66 17.12
C ARG A 84 -4.95 2.47 17.60
N ASN A 85 -5.86 3.33 17.16
CA ASN A 85 -7.29 3.24 17.46
C ASN A 85 -8.10 2.97 16.19
N THR A 86 -8.44 1.70 15.96
CA THR A 86 -9.19 1.27 14.76
C THR A 86 -10.59 1.88 14.68
N ASP A 87 -11.16 2.36 15.79
CA ASP A 87 -12.47 3.02 15.80
C ASP A 87 -12.40 4.42 15.17
N SER A 88 -11.19 4.96 15.01
CA SER A 88 -10.95 6.23 14.31
C SER A 88 -10.76 6.09 12.79
N CYS A 89 -10.95 4.88 12.26
CA CYS A 89 -10.75 4.57 10.86
C CYS A 89 -12.04 4.70 10.06
N ASP A 90 -12.07 5.65 9.14
CA ASP A 90 -13.18 5.85 8.21
C ASP A 90 -12.87 5.29 6.83
N PHE A 91 -13.91 4.84 6.13
CA PHE A 91 -13.78 4.37 4.76
C PHE A 91 -13.18 5.45 3.86
N PHE A 92 -12.13 5.10 3.11
CA PHE A 92 -11.50 6.00 2.16
C PHE A 92 -11.82 5.61 0.72
N LYS A 93 -11.47 4.39 0.30
CA LYS A 93 -11.74 3.90 -1.06
C LYS A 93 -11.77 2.38 -1.14
N SER A 94 -12.42 1.83 -2.16
CA SER A 94 -12.28 0.42 -2.51
C SER A 94 -12.21 0.21 -4.01
N PHE A 95 -11.43 -0.77 -4.44
CA PHE A 95 -11.19 -1.08 -5.85
C PHE A 95 -10.77 -2.54 -6.01
N PHE A 96 -10.94 -3.10 -7.21
CA PHE A 96 -10.41 -4.42 -7.51
C PHE A 96 -8.95 -4.30 -7.91
N VAL A 97 -8.07 -5.00 -7.20
CA VAL A 97 -6.65 -5.13 -7.52
C VAL A 97 -6.46 -6.16 -8.62
N ILE A 98 -7.26 -7.24 -8.56
CA ILE A 98 -7.22 -8.34 -9.54
C ILE A 98 -8.67 -8.68 -9.89
N ASN A 99 -8.99 -8.59 -11.17
CA ASN A 99 -10.34 -8.87 -11.69
C ASN A 99 -10.50 -10.26 -12.30
N ASN A 100 -9.40 -10.88 -12.71
CA ASN A 100 -9.41 -12.19 -13.37
C ASN A 100 -8.07 -12.91 -13.18
N GLY A 101 -7.81 -13.40 -11.96
CA GLY A 101 -6.57 -14.10 -11.66
C GLY A 101 -6.44 -15.40 -12.44
N CYS A 102 -5.25 -15.69 -12.95
CA CYS A 102 -4.94 -16.84 -13.80
C CYS A 102 -5.65 -16.84 -15.18
N SER A 103 -5.95 -15.67 -15.76
CA SER A 103 -6.43 -15.56 -17.14
C SER A 103 -5.31 -15.82 -18.16
N SER A 104 -5.65 -16.43 -19.30
CA SER A 104 -4.70 -16.72 -20.39
C SER A 104 -4.43 -15.53 -21.32
N THR A 105 -5.06 -14.38 -21.10
CA THR A 105 -5.08 -13.22 -22.00
C THR A 105 -4.24 -12.03 -21.54
N ASP A 106 -3.67 -12.10 -20.34
CA ASP A 106 -3.21 -10.90 -19.65
C ASP A 106 -1.71 -10.68 -19.95
N ASN A 107 -1.47 -9.94 -21.04
CA ASN A 107 -0.17 -9.41 -21.45
C ASN A 107 0.30 -8.23 -20.58
N GLU A 108 -0.54 -7.74 -19.66
CA GLU A 108 -0.09 -6.84 -18.60
C GLU A 108 0.57 -7.71 -17.54
N SER A 109 1.83 -7.40 -17.19
CA SER A 109 2.55 -8.04 -16.11
C SER A 109 1.65 -8.21 -14.88
N ASP A 110 1.13 -9.43 -14.70
CA ASP A 110 0.18 -9.78 -13.65
C ASP A 110 0.68 -9.17 -12.33
N LEU A 111 -0.05 -8.23 -11.73
CA LEU A 111 0.39 -7.56 -10.49
C LEU A 111 0.76 -8.56 -9.38
N TYR A 112 0.21 -9.77 -9.45
CA TYR A 112 0.48 -10.89 -8.54
C TYR A 112 1.61 -11.83 -9.00
N SER A 113 2.06 -11.78 -10.26
CA SER A 113 3.18 -12.60 -10.75
C SER A 113 4.48 -12.27 -10.04
N THR A 114 4.75 -10.98 -9.80
CA THR A 114 5.87 -10.54 -8.98
C THR A 114 5.78 -11.17 -7.60
N PHE A 115 4.63 -11.11 -6.94
CA PHE A 115 4.41 -11.75 -5.64
C PHE A 115 4.68 -13.26 -5.68
N PHE A 116 4.19 -13.99 -6.69
CA PHE A 116 4.42 -15.44 -6.82
C PHE A 116 5.90 -15.79 -7.01
N ASN A 117 6.71 -14.92 -7.61
CA ASN A 117 8.16 -15.15 -7.74
C ASN A 117 8.88 -15.16 -6.39
N TYR A 118 8.33 -14.53 -5.36
CA TYR A 118 8.88 -14.53 -3.99
C TYR A 118 8.33 -15.67 -3.11
N THR A 119 7.58 -16.61 -3.69
CA THR A 119 7.05 -17.76 -2.96
C THR A 119 7.86 -19.03 -3.20
N MET A 120 7.97 -19.87 -2.17
CA MET A 120 8.62 -21.18 -2.23
C MET A 120 7.71 -22.28 -1.64
N PRO A 121 7.30 -23.29 -2.43
CA PRO A 121 7.54 -23.42 -3.88
C PRO A 121 6.90 -22.28 -4.66
N LYS A 122 7.34 -22.02 -5.90
CA LYS A 122 6.74 -20.95 -6.71
C LYS A 122 5.27 -21.26 -6.98
N ILE A 123 4.39 -20.36 -6.56
CA ILE A 123 2.97 -20.43 -6.91
C ILE A 123 2.83 -20.31 -8.43
N LYS A 124 1.98 -21.16 -9.01
CA LYS A 124 1.62 -21.13 -10.42
C LYS A 124 0.11 -21.26 -10.54
N CYS A 125 -0.41 -20.75 -11.65
CA CYS A 125 -1.79 -20.93 -12.03
C CYS A 125 -2.02 -22.31 -12.69
N PRO A 126 -3.17 -22.97 -12.44
CA PRO A 126 -4.14 -22.68 -11.37
C PRO A 126 -3.53 -22.91 -9.97
N LEU A 127 -4.01 -22.16 -8.97
CA LEU A 127 -3.42 -22.20 -7.62
C LEU A 127 -3.65 -23.57 -7.00
N ARG A 128 -2.58 -24.25 -6.63
CA ARG A 128 -2.63 -25.59 -6.05
C ARG A 128 -2.71 -25.53 -4.53
N ALA A 129 -3.39 -26.51 -3.94
CA ALA A 129 -3.35 -26.74 -2.51
C ALA A 129 -1.91 -27.00 -2.06
N GLY A 130 -1.54 -26.47 -0.90
CA GLY A 130 -0.20 -26.59 -0.37
C GLY A 130 0.18 -25.45 0.57
N THR A 131 1.37 -25.59 1.15
CA THR A 131 1.97 -24.58 2.01
C THR A 131 3.09 -23.88 1.23
N TYR A 132 3.05 -22.55 1.22
CA TYR A 132 3.98 -21.71 0.49
C TYR A 132 4.63 -20.73 1.46
N LYS A 133 5.94 -20.55 1.34
CA LYS A 133 6.70 -19.57 2.12
C LYS A 133 6.93 -18.33 1.27
N LEU A 134 6.50 -17.17 1.76
CA LEU A 134 6.86 -15.87 1.19
C LEU A 134 8.20 -15.44 1.78
N LEU A 135 9.14 -15.05 0.91
CA LEU A 135 10.50 -14.69 1.31
C LEU A 135 10.86 -13.30 0.78
N ASN A 136 11.07 -12.35 1.69
CA ASN A 136 11.63 -11.03 1.41
C ASN A 136 10.92 -10.27 0.27
N TYR A 137 9.60 -10.40 0.16
CA TYR A 137 8.83 -9.69 -0.84
C TYR A 137 8.94 -8.17 -0.61
N PRO A 138 9.42 -7.39 -1.59
CA PRO A 138 9.58 -5.96 -1.42
C PRO A 138 8.22 -5.27 -1.46
N PHE A 139 7.90 -4.55 -0.39
CA PHE A 139 6.77 -3.64 -0.32
C PHE A 139 7.28 -2.23 -0.61
N HIS A 140 7.04 -1.78 -1.83
CA HIS A 140 7.41 -0.43 -2.29
C HIS A 140 6.36 0.57 -1.83
N SER A 141 6.76 1.53 -0.99
CA SER A 141 5.88 2.63 -0.55
C SER A 141 6.12 3.95 -1.30
N ASP A 142 7.10 3.98 -2.20
CA ASP A 142 7.68 5.20 -2.78
C ASP A 142 6.75 5.94 -3.77
N ASP A 143 5.77 5.27 -4.40
CA ASP A 143 4.86 5.88 -5.39
C ASP A 143 3.44 6.17 -4.85
N ASN A 144 3.23 6.01 -3.54
CA ASN A 144 1.95 6.29 -2.94
C ASN A 144 1.82 7.79 -2.68
N TYR A 145 1.49 8.56 -3.72
CA TYR A 145 0.94 9.92 -3.61
C TYR A 145 -0.44 9.85 -2.94
N VAL A 146 -0.48 9.40 -1.68
CA VAL A 146 -1.64 9.64 -0.86
C VAL A 146 -1.53 11.08 -0.43
N THR A 147 -2.13 11.98 -1.21
CA THR A 147 -2.35 13.36 -0.80
C THR A 147 -3.23 13.36 0.45
N ALA A 148 -2.61 13.25 1.61
CA ALA A 148 -3.22 13.59 2.87
C ALA A 148 -3.34 15.11 2.92
N PHE A 149 -4.52 15.63 2.59
CA PHE A 149 -4.85 17.06 2.73
C PHE A 149 -5.00 17.51 4.20
N GLU A 150 -4.39 16.80 5.16
CA GLU A 150 -4.61 17.05 6.57
C GLU A 150 -3.39 17.71 7.22
N SER A 151 -3.60 18.97 7.59
CA SER A 151 -2.78 19.69 8.56
C SER A 151 -2.93 19.01 9.93
N LYS A 152 -2.09 18.02 10.26
CA LYS A 152 -2.13 17.39 11.58
C LYS A 152 -1.55 18.27 12.68
N THR A 153 -2.28 18.33 13.79
CA THR A 153 -1.82 18.69 15.13
C THR A 153 -1.03 17.53 15.76
N THR A 154 0.29 17.71 15.74
CA THR A 154 1.42 17.18 16.56
C THR A 154 1.40 15.88 17.40
N THR A 155 0.32 15.11 17.61
CA THR A 155 0.37 13.94 18.55
C THR A 155 -0.25 12.62 18.09
N SER A 156 -0.95 12.56 16.96
CA SER A 156 -1.60 11.32 16.49
C SER A 156 -0.82 10.62 15.36
N GLU A 157 -0.56 9.33 15.51
CA GLU A 157 0.05 8.47 14.47
C GLU A 157 -0.97 8.28 13.34
N PHE A 158 -0.81 9.03 12.26
CA PHE A 158 -1.69 8.96 11.10
C PHE A 158 -1.45 7.66 10.34
N GLY A 159 -2.50 7.05 9.79
CA GLY A 159 -2.30 5.83 9.03
C GLY A 159 -3.49 5.40 8.18
N TYR A 160 -3.28 4.29 7.51
CA TYR A 160 -4.27 3.60 6.70
C TYR A 160 -4.34 2.14 7.12
N THR A 161 -5.54 1.59 7.08
CA THR A 161 -5.72 0.13 7.05
C THR A 161 -6.14 -0.28 5.65
N CYS A 162 -5.58 -1.37 5.15
CA CYS A 162 -5.95 -1.95 3.86
C CYS A 162 -6.36 -3.40 4.06
N ARG A 163 -7.61 -3.73 3.70
CA ARG A 163 -8.13 -5.09 3.69
C ARG A 163 -8.21 -5.62 2.27
N LEU A 164 -7.56 -6.75 2.03
CA LEU A 164 -7.63 -7.52 0.80
C LEU A 164 -8.61 -8.67 0.97
N ASP A 165 -9.72 -8.64 0.24
CA ASP A 165 -10.71 -9.70 0.20
C ASP A 165 -10.58 -10.47 -1.13
N GLY A 166 -10.29 -11.77 -1.05
CA GLY A 166 -10.20 -12.65 -2.22
C GLY A 166 -11.47 -13.45 -2.45
N PHE A 167 -11.92 -13.52 -3.69
CA PHE A 167 -13.14 -14.21 -4.11
C PHE A 167 -12.86 -15.19 -5.24
N SER A 168 -13.52 -16.34 -5.21
CA SER A 168 -13.55 -17.28 -6.34
C SER A 168 -14.99 -17.52 -6.77
N VAL A 169 -15.19 -17.73 -8.06
CA VAL A 169 -16.50 -18.09 -8.61
C VAL A 169 -16.66 -19.59 -8.51
N TYR A 170 -17.55 -20.04 -7.62
CA TYR A 170 -17.90 -21.45 -7.48
C TYR A 170 -19.40 -21.64 -7.71
N LYS A 171 -19.78 -22.51 -8.66
CA LYS A 171 -21.18 -22.77 -9.02
C LYS A 171 -22.02 -21.49 -9.23
N LYS A 172 -21.46 -20.51 -9.98
CA LYS A 172 -22.07 -19.19 -10.26
C LYS A 172 -22.29 -18.28 -9.03
N LYS A 173 -21.69 -18.59 -7.88
CA LYS A 173 -21.69 -17.72 -6.69
C LYS A 173 -20.27 -17.27 -6.35
N LEU A 174 -20.12 -16.00 -5.95
CA LEU A 174 -18.87 -15.51 -5.40
C LEU A 174 -18.71 -16.04 -3.98
N LYS A 175 -17.69 -16.88 -3.76
CA LYS A 175 -17.30 -17.38 -2.44
C LYS A 175 -16.05 -16.63 -2.01
N LYS A 176 -16.07 -16.05 -0.81
CA LYS A 176 -14.86 -15.49 -0.19
C LYS A 176 -13.90 -16.64 0.11
N ILE A 177 -12.67 -16.53 -0.35
CA ILE A 177 -11.64 -17.58 -0.25
C ILE A 177 -10.42 -17.14 0.57
N PHE A 178 -10.22 -15.83 0.72
CA PHE A 178 -9.05 -15.22 1.34
C PHE A 178 -9.43 -13.90 2.01
N CYS A 179 -8.71 -13.54 3.06
CA CYS A 179 -8.71 -12.21 3.63
C CYS A 179 -7.31 -11.89 4.18
N ALA A 180 -6.79 -10.69 3.98
CA ALA A 180 -5.66 -10.17 4.74
C ALA A 180 -5.84 -8.70 5.04
N GLU A 181 -5.27 -8.27 6.15
CA GLU A 181 -5.25 -6.87 6.58
C GLU A 181 -3.81 -6.38 6.69
N THR A 182 -3.62 -5.12 6.34
CA THR A 182 -2.34 -4.43 6.39
C THR A 182 -2.53 -3.09 7.07
N TYR A 183 -1.62 -2.76 7.98
CA TYR A 183 -1.58 -1.49 8.69
C TYR A 183 -0.39 -0.70 8.18
N LEU A 184 -0.68 0.54 7.76
CA LEU A 184 0.27 1.46 7.16
C LEU A 184 0.30 2.72 8.02
N GLU A 185 1.46 3.02 8.60
CA GLU A 185 1.69 4.25 9.33
C GLU A 185 2.33 5.29 8.40
N VAL A 186 1.88 6.54 8.49
CA VAL A 186 2.46 7.63 7.71
C VAL A 186 3.64 8.24 8.46
N LEU A 187 4.83 8.03 7.91
CA LEU A 187 6.03 8.71 8.36
C LEU A 187 6.17 10.04 7.61
N TYR A 188 6.01 11.14 8.33
CA TYR A 188 6.31 12.48 7.82
C TYR A 188 7.82 12.73 7.87
N ARG A 189 8.48 12.82 6.71
CA ARG A 189 9.78 13.51 6.65
C ARG A 189 9.54 14.99 6.40
N ARG A 190 9.73 15.86 7.40
CA ARG A 190 9.96 17.32 7.19
C ARG A 190 11.39 17.49 6.66
N HIS A 191 11.80 18.39 5.76
CA HIS A 191 11.27 19.65 5.24
C HIS A 191 11.57 19.65 3.72
N HIS A 192 10.57 19.84 2.85
CA HIS A 192 10.86 20.03 1.42
C HIS A 192 10.99 21.52 1.13
N ASP A 193 12.18 21.96 0.74
CA ASP A 193 12.39 23.29 0.22
C ASP A 193 12.11 23.31 -1.29
N TRP A 194 10.84 23.49 -1.63
CA TRP A 194 10.40 23.59 -3.03
C TRP A 194 11.02 24.76 -3.79
N SER A 195 11.65 25.73 -3.09
CA SER A 195 12.37 26.83 -3.75
C SER A 195 13.69 26.38 -4.41
N LYS A 196 14.23 25.23 -4.00
CA LYS A 196 15.48 24.66 -4.56
C LYS A 196 15.28 23.79 -5.80
N ILE A 197 14.04 23.40 -6.12
CA ILE A 197 13.71 22.62 -7.31
C ILE A 197 13.28 23.56 -8.44
N THR A 198 14.18 24.45 -8.85
CA THR A 198 13.95 25.28 -10.05
C THR A 198 14.75 24.82 -11.26
N ASN A 199 15.62 23.81 -11.14
CA ASN A 199 16.30 23.20 -12.28
C ASN A 199 16.62 21.72 -12.02
N ILE A 200 15.69 20.82 -12.32
CA ILE A 200 16.03 19.41 -12.56
C ILE A 200 16.03 19.24 -14.08
N GLN A 201 17.22 19.26 -14.68
CA GLN A 201 17.41 18.59 -15.96
C GLN A 201 17.49 17.07 -15.67
N PRO A 202 16.88 16.22 -16.51
CA PRO A 202 16.89 14.78 -16.30
C PRO A 202 18.28 14.23 -16.63
N GLY A 203 19.01 13.78 -15.59
CA GLY A 203 20.20 12.96 -15.76
C GLY A 203 21.32 13.26 -14.77
N THR A 204 21.83 12.18 -14.15
CA THR A 204 23.08 12.02 -13.37
C THR A 204 23.04 12.28 -11.85
N ASP A 205 23.36 11.20 -11.12
CA ASP A 205 23.50 11.05 -9.67
C ASP A 205 24.68 11.84 -9.06
N GLN A 206 24.58 12.22 -7.78
CA GLN A 206 25.48 11.74 -6.71
C GLN A 206 24.98 12.14 -5.30
N PRO A 207 25.26 11.34 -4.25
CA PRO A 207 24.83 11.63 -2.90
C PRO A 207 25.73 12.69 -2.25
N ASP A 208 25.15 13.81 -1.84
CA ASP A 208 25.83 14.83 -1.04
C ASP A 208 26.09 14.31 0.37
N ASN A 209 27.38 14.25 0.70
CA ASN A 209 27.92 13.73 1.94
C ASN A 209 28.39 14.94 2.75
N SER A 210 27.48 15.65 3.42
CA SER A 210 27.87 16.73 4.33
C SER A 210 26.83 17.09 5.42
N ARG A 211 27.25 16.90 6.68
CA ARG A 211 26.90 17.62 7.94
C ARG A 211 25.53 17.34 8.59
N GLU A 212 25.37 17.28 9.91
CA GLU A 212 26.24 17.23 11.09
C GLU A 212 25.29 16.77 12.23
N PHE A 213 25.67 15.74 12.98
CA PHE A 213 24.95 15.29 14.18
C PHE A 213 25.36 16.18 15.35
N VAL A 214 24.40 16.85 15.99
CA VAL A 214 24.59 17.40 17.34
C VAL A 214 24.02 16.37 18.32
N ASP A 215 24.94 15.81 19.11
CA ASP A 215 24.69 14.88 20.22
C ASP A 215 24.40 15.71 21.47
N GLU A 216 23.16 15.69 21.96
CA GLU A 216 22.81 16.21 23.30
C GLU A 216 22.75 15.03 24.28
N SER A 217 23.92 14.73 24.84
CA SER A 217 24.07 13.94 26.05
C SER A 217 24.73 14.80 27.13
N LYS A 218 23.93 15.42 28.00
CA LYS A 218 24.28 15.75 29.39
C LYS A 218 23.07 16.09 30.24
#